data_AF-A0A316Z2N6-F1
#
_entry.id   AF-A0A316Z2N6-F1
#
_cell.length_a   1.000
_cell.length_b   1.000
_cell.length_c   1.000
_cell.angle_alpha   90.00
_cell.angle_beta   90.00
_cell.angle_gamma   90.00
#
_symmetry.space_group_name_H-M   'P 1'
#
loop_
_entity.id
_entity.type
_entity.pdbx_description
1 polymer ?
#
loop_
_entity_poly.entity_id
_entity_poly.type
_entity_poly.pdbx_seq_one_letter_code
_entity_poly.pdbx_strand_id
1 'polypeptide(L)'
;MSQPQSSQASSSSAGPAGLGLMSSMSPECTPLKHRYDSCFHSWLVDYLALPGSGTASAAAQPQESSSSSMWGRGKKEQAPAAGQDEAAKRQSLKERLDGECGGMWEEYRKCVTRAVSEKQLDGLIAEARAHNPFPFPHERAPGEVPSEPFPFASAPGAKGP
;
A
#
# COMPACT_ATOMS: atom_id res chain seq x y z
N MET A 1 34.57 -19.06 29.38
CA MET A 1 33.58 -19.11 28.27
C MET A 1 32.46 -18.15 28.65
N SER A 2 32.55 -16.89 28.23
CA SER A 2 31.59 -15.85 28.58
C SER A 2 30.71 -15.55 27.37
N GLN A 3 29.40 -15.72 27.50
CA GLN A 3 28.42 -15.30 26.51
C GLN A 3 28.23 -13.77 26.58
N PRO A 4 28.11 -13.04 25.46
CA PRO A 4 27.65 -11.66 25.49
C PRO A 4 26.12 -11.64 25.70
N GLN A 5 25.67 -10.90 26.71
CA GLN A 5 24.25 -10.65 26.94
C GLN A 5 23.68 -9.76 25.83
N SER A 6 22.58 -10.20 25.23
CA SER A 6 21.72 -9.36 24.40
C SER A 6 21.10 -8.25 25.26
N SER A 7 21.56 -7.02 25.04
CA SER A 7 20.90 -5.83 25.57
C SER A 7 19.55 -5.65 24.85
N GLN A 8 18.48 -6.10 25.49
CA GLN A 8 17.12 -5.71 25.11
C GLN A 8 16.96 -4.22 25.42
N ALA A 9 17.02 -3.38 24.38
CA ALA A 9 16.65 -1.98 24.48
C ALA A 9 15.14 -1.87 24.58
N SER A 10 14.66 -1.66 25.81
CA SER A 10 13.27 -1.35 26.13
C SER A 10 12.86 -0.03 25.46
N SER A 11 12.16 -0.08 24.32
CA SER A 11 11.54 1.11 23.75
C SER A 11 10.11 1.25 24.27
N SER A 12 9.98 1.87 25.44
CA SER A 12 8.72 2.44 25.91
C SER A 12 8.43 3.72 25.12
N SER A 13 7.45 3.72 24.23
CA SER A 13 6.87 4.97 23.72
C SER A 13 5.38 4.80 23.47
N ALA A 14 4.59 5.43 24.35
CA ALA A 14 3.15 5.54 24.27
C ALA A 14 2.75 6.49 23.12
N GLY A 15 2.10 5.93 22.11
CA GLY A 15 1.33 6.62 21.07
C GLY A 15 0.09 5.76 20.77
N PRO A 16 -1.00 6.35 20.23
CA PRO A 16 -2.24 5.62 20.02
C PRO A 16 -1.99 4.53 18.96
N ALA A 17 -1.96 3.28 19.43
CA ALA A 17 -1.79 2.05 18.67
C ALA A 17 -0.67 2.05 17.63
N GLY A 18 0.55 1.64 18.02
CA GLY A 18 1.47 0.69 17.34
C GLY A 18 1.74 0.71 15.82
N LEU A 19 1.06 1.53 15.02
CA LEU A 19 1.10 1.54 13.57
C LEU A 19 2.42 2.20 13.14
N GLY A 20 3.22 1.47 12.38
CA GLY A 20 4.56 1.89 11.96
C GLY A 20 5.70 1.49 12.91
N LEU A 21 5.43 0.71 13.96
CA LEU A 21 6.45 0.18 14.90
C LEU A 21 6.85 -1.28 14.61
N MET A 22 6.75 -1.70 13.35
CA MET A 22 7.16 -3.04 12.93
C MET A 22 8.68 -3.13 12.85
N SER A 23 9.26 -4.18 13.46
CA SER A 23 10.70 -4.44 13.36
C SER A 23 11.12 -4.68 11.91
N SER A 24 12.33 -4.23 11.56
CA SER A 24 12.94 -4.54 10.27
C SER A 24 13.61 -5.92 10.29
N MET A 25 13.95 -6.47 9.13
CA MET A 25 14.66 -7.75 9.00
C MET A 25 16.05 -7.76 9.67
N SER A 26 16.61 -6.58 9.90
CA SER A 26 17.81 -6.35 10.70
C SER A 26 17.50 -5.34 11.80
N PRO A 27 17.91 -5.59 13.06
CA PRO A 27 17.60 -4.71 14.19
C PRO A 27 18.14 -3.28 13.96
N GLU A 28 19.31 -3.15 13.34
CA GLU A 28 19.96 -1.88 13.00
C GLU A 28 19.08 -0.98 12.10
N CYS A 29 18.27 -1.59 11.23
CA CYS A 29 17.41 -0.85 10.30
C CYS A 29 16.04 -0.48 10.90
N THR A 30 15.70 -0.99 12.08
CA THR A 30 14.39 -0.79 12.72
C THR A 30 14.11 0.67 13.08
N PRO A 31 15.01 1.44 13.73
CA PRO A 31 14.72 2.85 14.03
C PRO A 31 14.59 3.71 12.76
N LEU A 32 15.31 3.38 11.68
CA LEU A 32 15.18 4.05 10.38
C LEU A 32 13.81 3.75 9.75
N LYS A 33 13.37 2.49 9.82
CA LYS A 33 12.04 2.07 9.37
C LYS A 33 10.95 2.84 10.09
N HIS A 34 10.98 2.90 11.42
CA HIS A 34 9.94 3.55 12.21
C HIS A 34 9.80 5.04 11.86
N ARG A 35 10.92 5.75 11.64
CA ARG A 35 10.91 7.15 11.22
C ARG A 35 10.27 7.32 9.84
N TYR A 36 10.68 6.50 8.88
CA TYR A 36 10.11 6.52 7.52
C TYR A 36 8.62 6.15 7.52
N ASP A 37 8.24 5.04 8.15
CA ASP A 37 6.87 4.54 8.21
C ASP A 37 5.92 5.56 8.84
N SER A 38 6.36 6.27 9.89
CA SER A 38 5.57 7.32 10.53
C SER A 38 5.29 8.50 9.58
N CYS A 39 6.32 8.94 8.85
CA CYS A 39 6.19 9.98 7.82
C CYS A 39 5.25 9.52 6.70
N PHE A 40 5.53 8.35 6.13
CA PHE A 40 4.75 7.74 5.05
C PHE A 40 3.29 7.51 5.44
N HIS A 41 3.02 7.06 6.66
CA HIS A 41 1.65 6.83 7.14
C HIS A 41 0.84 8.13 7.15
N SER A 42 1.41 9.22 7.68
CA SER A 42 0.74 10.52 7.68
C SER A 42 0.43 11.01 6.26
N TRP A 43 1.38 10.86 5.33
CA TRP A 43 1.18 11.14 3.92
C TRP A 43 0.12 10.23 3.27
N LEU A 44 0.14 8.94 3.59
CA LEU A 44 -0.75 7.95 2.99
C LEU A 44 -2.22 8.23 3.35
N VAL A 45 -2.48 8.67 4.59
CA VAL A 45 -3.83 9.07 5.02
C VAL A 45 -4.34 10.23 4.16
N ASP A 46 -3.51 11.25 3.91
CA ASP A 46 -3.86 12.38 3.03
C ASP A 46 -4.12 11.92 1.58
N TYR A 47 -3.29 11.00 1.08
CA TYR A 47 -3.41 10.47 -0.28
C TYR A 47 -4.69 9.65 -0.48
N LEU A 48 -5.08 8.85 0.52
CA LEU A 48 -6.30 8.04 0.47
C LEU A 48 -7.57 8.87 0.64
N ALA A 49 -7.48 10.05 1.25
CA ALA A 49 -8.59 11.00 1.34
C ALA A 49 -8.95 11.66 0.00
N LEU A 50 -8.13 11.50 -1.06
CA LEU A 50 -8.46 12.01 -2.39
C LEU A 50 -9.59 11.18 -3.05
N PRO A 51 -10.59 11.84 -3.68
CA PRO A 51 -11.59 11.13 -4.46
C PRO A 51 -10.93 10.35 -5.61
N GLY A 52 -11.37 9.11 -5.80
CA GLY A 52 -10.73 8.18 -6.76
C GLY A 52 -9.43 7.53 -6.28
N SER A 53 -9.05 7.66 -5.00
CA SER A 53 -7.90 6.97 -4.39
C SER A 53 -8.25 5.57 -3.82
N GLY A 54 -9.54 5.23 -3.72
CA GLY A 54 -9.96 3.85 -3.42
C GLY A 54 -10.70 3.64 -2.09
N THR A 55 -11.55 4.57 -1.66
CA THR A 55 -12.68 4.23 -0.77
C THR A 55 -13.93 3.99 -1.60
N ALA A 56 -13.97 2.86 -2.32
CA ALA A 56 -15.24 2.32 -2.80
C ALA A 56 -15.99 1.74 -1.60
N SER A 57 -16.59 2.59 -0.76
CA SER A 57 -17.67 2.17 0.12
C SER A 57 -18.94 2.06 -0.73
N ALA A 58 -19.01 0.99 -1.51
CA ALA A 58 -20.24 0.49 -2.08
C ALA A 58 -20.92 -0.41 -1.04
N ALA A 59 -21.58 0.20 -0.07
CA ALA A 59 -22.62 -0.38 0.79
C ALA A 59 -23.28 0.78 1.54
N ALA A 60 -24.60 0.93 1.69
CA ALA A 60 -25.79 0.32 1.11
C ALA A 60 -26.92 1.34 1.43
N GLN A 61 -28.03 1.27 0.69
CA GLN A 61 -29.16 2.20 0.75
C GLN A 61 -29.85 2.28 2.14
N PRO A 62 -30.69 3.31 2.34
CA PRO A 62 -32.09 3.05 2.64
C PRO A 62 -32.95 3.38 1.42
N GLN A 63 -33.70 2.37 0.97
CA GLN A 63 -34.89 2.61 0.18
C GLN A 63 -35.92 3.29 1.07
N GLU A 64 -36.44 4.45 0.66
CA GLU A 64 -37.87 4.69 0.81
C GLU A 64 -38.37 5.60 -0.32
N SER A 65 -39.38 5.06 -0.98
CA SER A 65 -40.23 5.58 -2.03
C SER A 65 -40.63 7.05 -1.90
N SER A 66 -40.52 7.79 -3.00
CA SER A 66 -41.67 8.57 -3.49
C SER A 66 -41.51 8.86 -4.98
N SER A 67 -42.46 8.29 -5.72
CA SER A 67 -42.71 8.49 -7.13
C SER A 67 -42.97 9.97 -7.43
N SER A 68 -42.25 10.55 -8.38
CA SER A 68 -42.87 11.35 -9.44
C SER A 68 -41.86 11.73 -10.51
N SER A 69 -42.24 11.38 -11.73
CA SER A 69 -41.66 11.77 -12.99
C SER A 69 -41.20 13.23 -13.02
N MET A 70 -39.92 13.46 -13.31
CA MET A 70 -39.46 14.76 -13.81
C MET A 70 -38.32 14.58 -14.81
N TRP A 71 -38.61 13.90 -15.91
CA TRP A 71 -37.83 14.01 -17.15
C TRP A 71 -38.11 15.40 -17.75
N GLY A 72 -37.57 16.41 -17.08
CA GLY A 72 -37.73 17.84 -17.36
C GLY A 72 -36.55 18.35 -18.16
N ARG A 73 -36.86 18.70 -19.40
CA ARG A 73 -36.05 19.37 -20.40
C ARG A 73 -35.28 20.59 -19.87
N GLY A 74 -33.96 20.59 -20.07
CA GLY A 74 -33.17 21.81 -20.33
C GLY A 74 -32.54 22.53 -19.15
N LYS A 75 -31.26 22.20 -18.86
CA LYS A 75 -30.18 23.19 -18.73
C LYS A 75 -28.85 22.48 -18.88
N LYS A 76 -28.03 22.94 -19.82
CA LYS A 76 -26.64 22.53 -19.99
C LYS A 76 -25.86 23.15 -18.82
N GLU A 77 -25.98 22.58 -17.62
CA GLU A 77 -25.17 22.97 -16.47
C GLU A 77 -23.86 22.16 -16.57
N GLN A 78 -22.79 22.90 -16.76
CA GLN A 78 -21.45 22.43 -17.05
C GLN A 78 -20.99 21.47 -15.95
N ALA A 79 -20.63 20.24 -16.34
CA ALA A 79 -19.88 19.36 -15.46
C ALA A 79 -18.64 20.13 -14.97
N PRO A 80 -18.40 20.24 -13.65
CA PRO A 80 -17.21 20.93 -13.17
C PRO A 80 -15.97 20.20 -13.69
N ALA A 81 -14.92 20.96 -13.99
CA ALA A 81 -13.60 20.48 -14.41
C ALA A 81 -12.88 19.69 -13.30
N ALA A 82 -13.51 18.63 -12.80
CA ALA A 82 -13.13 17.88 -11.60
C ALA A 82 -11.91 16.96 -11.79
N GLY A 83 -11.32 16.90 -12.99
CA GLY A 83 -10.17 16.04 -13.29
C GLY A 83 -8.81 16.73 -13.17
N GLN A 84 -8.74 18.06 -13.35
CA GLN A 84 -7.47 18.78 -13.38
C GLN A 84 -6.94 19.10 -11.97
N ASP A 85 -7.84 19.49 -11.07
CA ASP A 85 -7.51 19.80 -9.67
C ASP A 85 -7.03 18.55 -8.91
N GLU A 86 -7.69 17.41 -9.13
CA GLU A 86 -7.35 16.12 -8.51
C GLU A 86 -5.97 15.59 -8.96
N ALA A 87 -5.65 15.70 -10.24
CA ALA A 87 -4.34 15.31 -10.75
C ALA A 87 -3.22 16.20 -10.18
N ALA A 88 -3.46 17.51 -10.11
CA ALA A 88 -2.52 18.45 -9.52
C ALA A 88 -2.33 18.19 -8.01
N LYS A 89 -3.40 17.88 -7.29
CA LYS A 89 -3.34 17.54 -5.86
C LYS A 89 -2.63 16.21 -5.61
N ARG A 90 -2.84 15.22 -6.47
CA ARG A 90 -2.10 13.95 -6.41
C ARG A 90 -0.61 14.16 -6.69
N GLN A 91 -0.28 15.04 -7.62
CA GLN A 91 1.10 15.41 -7.92
C GLN A 91 1.76 16.15 -6.75
N SER A 92 1.07 17.12 -6.14
CA SER A 92 1.62 17.86 -5.00
C SER A 92 1.84 16.97 -3.77
N LEU A 93 0.96 15.99 -3.53
CA LEU A 93 1.19 14.97 -2.50
C LEU A 93 2.43 14.12 -2.81
N LYS A 94 2.67 13.76 -4.08
CA LYS A 94 3.88 13.03 -4.46
C LYS A 94 5.14 13.86 -4.17
N GLU A 95 5.14 15.14 -4.54
CA GLU A 95 6.27 16.06 -4.28
C GLU A 95 6.53 16.22 -2.77
N ARG A 96 5.47 16.28 -1.95
CA ARG A 96 5.57 16.26 -0.48
C ARG A 96 6.18 14.97 0.04
N LEU A 97 5.78 13.80 -0.45
CA LEU A 97 6.38 12.52 -0.03
C LEU A 97 7.89 12.50 -0.31
N ASP A 98 8.27 12.92 -1.52
CA ASP A 98 9.68 12.93 -1.95
C ASP A 98 10.49 13.95 -1.13
N GLY A 99 9.94 15.13 -0.86
CA GLY A 99 10.61 16.18 -0.09
C GLY A 99 10.68 15.92 1.42
N GLU A 100 9.60 15.42 2.02
CA GLU A 100 9.49 15.24 3.48
C GLU A 100 10.03 13.88 3.94
N CYS A 101 9.66 12.80 3.24
CA CYS A 101 10.01 11.44 3.64
C CYS A 101 11.19 10.84 2.84
N GLY A 102 11.60 11.46 1.72
CA GLY A 102 12.59 10.89 0.80
C GLY A 102 13.99 10.71 1.39
N GLY A 103 14.45 11.63 2.25
CA GLY A 103 15.75 11.49 2.93
C GLY A 103 15.78 10.27 3.86
N MET A 104 14.75 10.13 4.71
CA MET A 104 14.60 8.99 5.63
C MET A 104 14.42 7.67 4.88
N TRP A 105 13.71 7.70 3.74
CA TRP A 105 13.55 6.56 2.85
C TRP A 105 14.88 6.04 2.34
N GLU A 106 15.75 6.92 1.83
CA GLU A 106 17.04 6.51 1.28
C GLU A 106 17.97 5.91 2.33
N GLU A 107 17.99 6.47 3.54
CA GLU A 107 18.73 5.88 4.67
C GLU A 107 18.22 4.48 5.03
N TYR A 108 16.90 4.33 5.17
CA TYR A 108 16.28 3.04 5.46
C TYR A 108 16.52 2.02 4.34
N ARG A 109 16.30 2.41 3.08
CA ARG A 109 16.50 1.59 1.88
C ARG A 109 17.92 1.08 1.78
N LYS A 110 18.92 1.94 2.01
CA LYS A 110 20.34 1.53 2.01
C LYS A 110 20.62 0.48 3.09
N CYS A 111 20.10 0.68 4.30
CA CYS A 111 20.25 -0.28 5.39
C CYS A 111 19.64 -1.64 5.05
N VAL A 112 18.40 -1.65 4.54
CA VAL A 112 17.71 -2.89 4.17
C VAL A 112 18.38 -3.59 3.00
N THR A 113 18.80 -2.85 1.97
CA THR A 113 19.47 -3.43 0.80
C THR A 113 20.74 -4.18 1.22
N ARG A 114 21.53 -3.60 2.13
CA ARG A 114 22.69 -4.29 2.72
C ARG A 114 22.28 -5.58 3.44
N ALA A 115 21.25 -5.51 4.30
CA ALA A 115 20.79 -6.69 5.04
C ALA A 115 20.24 -7.80 4.12
N VAL A 116 19.62 -7.43 3.00
CA VAL A 116 19.16 -8.38 1.95
C VAL A 116 20.34 -9.09 1.31
N SER A 117 21.39 -8.34 0.94
CA SER A 117 22.59 -8.92 0.33
C SER A 117 23.40 -9.80 1.27
N GLU A 118 23.50 -9.44 2.55
CA GLU A 118 24.11 -10.28 3.59
C GLU A 118 23.39 -11.64 3.74
N LYS A 119 22.10 -11.70 3.38
CA LYS A 119 21.29 -12.92 3.39
C LYS A 119 21.19 -13.61 2.03
N GLN A 120 21.86 -13.10 1.00
CA GLN A 120 21.87 -13.65 -0.36
C GLN A 120 20.47 -13.79 -0.98
N LEU A 121 19.55 -12.87 -0.65
CA LEU A 121 18.17 -12.90 -1.14
C LEU A 121 17.95 -12.06 -2.41
N ASP A 122 18.97 -11.33 -2.89
CA ASP A 122 18.84 -10.39 -4.01
C ASP A 122 18.26 -11.04 -5.27
N GLY A 123 18.75 -12.23 -5.66
CA GLY A 123 18.29 -12.94 -6.85
C GLY A 123 16.81 -13.33 -6.76
N LEU A 124 16.40 -13.90 -5.63
CA LEU A 124 15.02 -14.31 -5.38
C LEU A 124 14.06 -13.10 -5.34
N ILE A 125 14.49 -12.01 -4.71
CA ILE A 125 13.69 -10.77 -4.65
C ILE A 125 13.60 -10.13 -6.04
N ALA A 126 14.67 -10.14 -6.83
CA ALA A 126 14.67 -9.60 -8.19
C ALA A 126 13.71 -10.37 -9.09
N GLU A 127 13.74 -11.71 -9.04
CA GLU A 127 12.80 -12.58 -9.77
C GLU A 127 11.35 -12.31 -9.34
N ALA A 128 11.08 -12.29 -8.03
CA ALA A 128 9.74 -12.04 -7.51
C ALA A 128 9.19 -10.65 -7.88
N ARG A 129 10.05 -9.62 -7.96
CA ARG A 129 9.67 -8.27 -8.38
C ARG A 129 9.45 -8.15 -9.89
N ALA A 130 10.08 -9.01 -10.69
CA ALA A 130 9.88 -9.04 -12.14
C ALA A 130 8.56 -9.75 -12.52
N HIS A 131 8.06 -10.64 -11.66
CA HIS A 131 6.81 -11.34 -11.89
C HIS A 131 5.60 -10.44 -11.63
N ASN A 132 4.69 -10.32 -12.62
CA ASN A 132 3.41 -9.63 -12.46
C ASN A 132 2.30 -10.64 -12.12
N PRO A 133 1.87 -10.78 -10.85
CA PRO A 133 0.79 -11.71 -10.49
C PRO A 133 -0.60 -11.28 -11.00
N PHE A 134 -0.75 -10.05 -11.49
CA PHE A 134 -1.98 -9.48 -12.02
C PHE A 134 -1.79 -8.93 -13.44
N PRO A 135 -1.50 -9.80 -14.43
CA PRO A 135 -1.36 -9.36 -15.82
C PRO A 135 -2.69 -8.80 -16.32
N PHE A 136 -2.64 -7.70 -17.08
CA PHE A 136 -3.85 -7.24 -17.76
C PHE A 136 -4.33 -8.31 -18.75
N PRO A 137 -5.64 -8.41 -19.04
CA PRO A 137 -6.17 -9.44 -19.95
C PRO A 137 -5.47 -9.50 -21.31
N HIS A 138 -4.93 -8.37 -21.80
CA HIS A 138 -4.22 -8.28 -23.08
C HIS A 138 -2.74 -8.66 -23.00
N GLU A 139 -2.17 -8.69 -21.79
CA GLU A 139 -0.77 -9.09 -21.54
C GLU A 139 -0.65 -10.59 -21.27
N ARG A 140 -1.78 -11.28 -21.09
CA ARG A 140 -1.81 -12.72 -20.85
C ARG A 140 -1.34 -13.46 -22.11
N ALA A 141 -0.34 -14.32 -21.95
CA ALA A 141 0.11 -15.17 -23.04
C ALA A 141 -1.03 -16.09 -23.52
N PRO A 142 -1.16 -16.36 -24.82
CA PRO A 142 -2.18 -17.26 -25.34
C PRO A 142 -1.95 -18.67 -24.78
N GLY A 143 -2.89 -19.15 -23.95
CA GLY A 143 -2.82 -20.46 -23.30
C GLY A 143 -2.43 -20.42 -21.81
N GLU A 144 -2.15 -19.24 -21.24
CA GLU A 144 -1.85 -19.10 -19.82
C GLU A 144 -3.14 -19.17 -19.00
N VAL A 145 -3.20 -20.11 -18.05
CA VAL A 145 -4.31 -20.20 -17.09
C VAL A 145 -4.37 -18.91 -16.27
N PRO A 146 -5.56 -18.39 -15.95
CA PRO A 146 -5.67 -17.29 -15.00
C PRO A 146 -4.89 -17.62 -13.73
N SER A 147 -4.03 -16.70 -13.28
CA SER A 147 -3.30 -16.87 -12.02
C SER A 147 -4.30 -17.27 -10.93
N GLU A 148 -4.03 -18.40 -10.26
CA GLU A 148 -4.91 -18.86 -9.19
C GLU A 148 -5.14 -17.71 -8.21
N PRO A 149 -6.39 -17.49 -7.75
CA PRO A 149 -6.65 -16.46 -6.76
C PRO A 149 -5.71 -16.67 -5.57
N PHE A 150 -5.06 -15.60 -5.12
CA PHE A 150 -4.12 -15.62 -3.99
C PHE A 150 -4.61 -16.56 -2.88
N PRO A 151 -3.79 -17.51 -2.39
CA PRO A 151 -4.22 -18.56 -1.48
C PRO A 151 -4.40 -17.98 -0.07
N PHE A 152 -5.49 -17.25 0.15
CA PHE A 152 -6.05 -17.00 1.48
C PHE A 152 -7.20 -17.97 1.80
N ALA A 153 -7.51 -18.90 0.91
CA ALA A 153 -8.45 -19.98 1.19
C ALA A 153 -7.71 -21.17 1.81
N SER A 154 -7.83 -21.33 3.14
CA SER A 154 -7.73 -22.67 3.72
C SER A 154 -8.88 -23.48 3.14
N ALA A 155 -8.63 -24.28 2.12
CA ALA A 155 -9.59 -25.23 1.60
C ALA A 155 -9.35 -26.60 2.27
N PRO A 156 -10.15 -27.01 3.28
CA PRO A 156 -10.20 -28.41 3.67
C PRO A 156 -10.99 -29.18 2.61
N GLY A 157 -10.32 -30.10 1.91
CA GLY A 157 -11.00 -31.18 1.20
C GLY A 157 -10.99 -31.06 -0.32
N ALA A 158 -9.83 -31.27 -0.94
CA ALA A 158 -9.78 -31.86 -2.26
C ALA A 158 -9.57 -33.39 -2.09
N LYS A 159 -10.66 -34.17 -2.16
CA LYS A 159 -10.58 -35.60 -2.45
C LYS A 159 -10.37 -35.72 -3.96
N GLY A 160 -9.19 -36.18 -4.35
CA GLY A 160 -8.90 -36.51 -5.75
C GLY A 160 -9.73 -37.71 -6.23
N PRO A 161 -9.97 -37.82 -7.55
CA PRO A 161 -10.25 -39.10 -8.20
C PRO A 161 -8.99 -39.98 -8.27
#